data_AF-A0A208Y421-F1
#
_entry.id   AF-A0A208Y421-F1
#
_cell.length_a   1.000
_cell.length_b   1.000
_cell.length_c   1.000
_cell.angle_alpha   90.00
_cell.angle_beta   90.00
_cell.angle_gamma   90.00
#
_symmetry.space_group_name_H-M   'P 1'
#
loop_
_entity.id
_entity.type
_entity.pdbx_description
1 polymer ?
#
loop_
_entity_poly.entity_id
_entity_poly.type
_entity_poly.pdbx_seq_one_letter_code
_entity_poly.pdbx_strand_id
1 'polypeptide(L)'
;MASLHPYIRFLGGLPQFEIDHHCGTAVELRSGVVVAKYEGEKPHHQHCLSLVWPGQPPDRPVLVSATKYVPLQVSEAIKLGAPRAELLEASRHIFGEAGERH
;
A
#
# COMPACT_ATOMS: atom_id res chain seq x y z
N MET A 1 -19.54 3.30 -5.03
CA MET A 1 -18.11 3.62 -4.84
C MET A 1 -17.34 2.31 -4.89
N ALA A 2 -16.33 2.18 -5.75
CA ALA A 2 -15.52 0.96 -5.79
C ALA A 2 -14.85 0.75 -4.42
N SER A 3 -14.88 -0.48 -3.90
CA SER A 3 -14.14 -0.83 -2.69
C SER A 3 -12.66 -0.52 -2.91
N LEU A 4 -12.06 0.30 -2.06
CA LEU A 4 -10.62 0.49 -2.02
C LEU A 4 -9.89 -0.85 -1.90
N HIS A 5 -8.78 -0.98 -2.61
CA HIS A 5 -7.94 -2.16 -2.52
C HIS A 5 -7.46 -2.33 -1.07
N PRO A 6 -7.49 -3.54 -0.48
CA PRO A 6 -7.13 -3.73 0.92
C PRO A 6 -5.79 -3.09 1.28
N TYR A 7 -4.74 -3.30 0.48
CA TYR A 7 -3.41 -2.73 0.72
C TYR A 7 -3.41 -1.20 0.75
N ILE A 8 -4.14 -0.54 -0.15
CA ILE A 8 -4.19 0.92 -0.19
C ILE A 8 -4.93 1.47 1.04
N ARG A 9 -6.05 0.85 1.39
CA ARG A 9 -6.81 1.20 2.59
C ARG A 9 -5.97 1.05 3.87
N PHE A 10 -5.19 -0.02 3.98
CA PHE A 10 -4.31 -0.21 5.13
C PHE A 10 -3.17 0.80 5.16
N LEU A 11 -2.51 1.04 4.02
CA LEU A 11 -1.45 2.04 3.93
C LEU A 11 -1.98 3.42 4.35
N GLY A 12 -3.16 3.82 3.88
CA GLY A 12 -3.81 5.06 4.30
C GLY A 12 -4.20 5.15 5.79
N GLY A 13 -4.14 4.04 6.53
CA GLY A 13 -4.31 4.02 7.99
C GLY A 13 -2.99 4.21 8.76
N LEU A 14 -1.84 4.23 8.06
CA LEU A 14 -0.54 4.47 8.68
C LEU A 14 -0.26 5.98 8.77
N PRO A 15 0.43 6.44 9.82
CA PRO A 15 0.62 7.86 10.09
C PRO A 15 1.41 8.62 9.01
N GLN A 16 2.23 7.91 8.22
CA GLN A 16 3.03 8.51 7.16
C GLN A 16 2.33 8.55 5.79
N PHE A 17 1.06 8.18 5.71
CA PHE A 17 0.31 8.15 4.46
C PHE A 17 -0.97 9.00 4.53
N GLU A 18 -1.34 9.56 3.38
CA GLU A 18 -2.65 10.14 3.13
C GLU A 18 -3.34 9.38 2.00
N ILE A 19 -4.64 9.15 2.12
CA ILE A 19 -5.42 8.40 1.14
C ILE A 19 -6.19 9.33 0.20
N ASP A 20 -6.00 9.14 -1.09
CA ASP A 20 -6.87 9.72 -2.11
C ASP A 20 -7.96 8.72 -2.47
N HIS A 21 -9.15 8.94 -1.90
CA HIS A 21 -10.33 8.11 -2.12
C HIS A 21 -10.88 8.20 -3.55
N HIS A 22 -10.62 9.28 -4.27
CA HIS A 22 -11.07 9.46 -5.66
C HIS A 22 -10.22 8.64 -6.61
N CYS A 23 -8.90 8.65 -6.41
CA CYS A 23 -7.95 7.92 -7.26
C CYS A 23 -7.70 6.48 -6.78
N GLY A 24 -8.12 6.14 -5.56
CA GLY A 24 -7.86 4.82 -4.97
C GLY A 24 -6.38 4.60 -4.69
N THR A 25 -5.67 5.65 -4.28
CA THR A 25 -4.22 5.67 -4.06
C THR A 25 -3.86 6.13 -2.64
N ALA A 26 -2.65 5.81 -2.18
CA ALA A 26 -2.09 6.35 -0.95
C ALA A 26 -0.81 7.13 -1.28
N VAL A 27 -0.62 8.29 -0.67
CA VAL A 27 0.55 9.16 -0.84
C VAL A 27 1.38 9.11 0.43
N GLU A 28 2.66 8.74 0.34
CA GLU A 28 3.56 8.81 1.49
C GLU A 28 4.02 10.26 1.68
N LEU A 29 3.80 10.79 2.88
CA LEU A 29 3.87 12.22 3.17
C LEU A 29 5.29 12.78 3.17
N ARG A 30 6.32 11.95 3.42
CA ARG A 30 7.72 12.41 3.50
C ARG A 30 8.39 12.48 2.12
N SER A 31 8.05 11.55 1.25
CA SER A 31 8.66 11.37 -0.07
C SER A 31 7.79 11.86 -1.22
N GLY A 32 6.49 12.01 -1.00
CA GLY A 32 5.51 12.29 -2.04
C GLY A 32 5.29 11.10 -2.99
N VAL A 33 5.76 9.89 -2.65
CA VAL A 33 5.54 8.72 -3.50
C VAL A 33 4.05 8.36 -3.49
N VAL A 34 3.49 8.18 -4.68
CA VAL A 34 2.11 7.71 -4.87
C VAL A 34 2.15 6.20 -4.99
N VAL A 35 1.32 5.52 -4.19
CA VAL A 35 1.15 4.07 -4.17
C VAL A 35 -0.24 3.73 -4.67
N ALA A 36 -0.31 2.87 -5.68
CA ALA A 36 -1.57 2.37 -6.23
C ALA A 36 -1.55 0.84 -6.35
N LYS A 37 -2.74 0.25 -6.51
CA LYS A 37 -2.86 -1.15 -6.93
C LYS A 37 -2.27 -1.27 -8.34
N TYR A 38 -1.45 -2.29 -8.57
CA TYR A 38 -1.03 -2.62 -9.92
C TYR A 38 -2.01 -3.60 -10.57
N GLU A 39 -2.55 -3.24 -11.74
CA GLU A 39 -3.48 -4.08 -12.50
C GLU A 39 -2.74 -4.84 -13.60
N GLY A 40 -1.88 -5.76 -13.19
CA GLY A 40 -1.17 -6.64 -14.13
C GLY A 40 -1.97 -7.90 -14.44
N GLU A 41 -1.95 -8.35 -15.70
CA GLU A 41 -2.68 -9.56 -16.15
C GLU A 41 -2.04 -10.88 -15.69
N LYS A 42 -0.79 -10.83 -15.21
CA LYS A 42 -0.03 -12.04 -14.84
C LYS A 42 -0.33 -12.44 -13.38
N PRO A 43 -0.48 -13.74 -13.06
CA PRO A 43 -0.77 -14.20 -11.70
C PRO A 43 0.20 -13.69 -10.62
N HIS A 44 1.49 -13.53 -10.94
CA HIS A 44 2.47 -13.00 -9.99
C HIS A 44 2.30 -11.50 -9.67
N HIS A 45 1.49 -10.78 -10.43
CA HIS A 45 1.17 -9.37 -10.21
C HIS A 45 -0.01 -9.15 -9.26
N GLN A 46 -0.71 -10.21 -8.85
CA GLN A 46 -1.90 -10.16 -8.01
C GLN A 46 -1.66 -9.43 -6.66
N HIS A 47 -0.43 -9.48 -6.15
CA HIS A 47 -0.03 -8.78 -4.93
C HIS A 47 1.01 -7.68 -5.21
N CYS A 48 1.01 -7.09 -6.40
CA CYS A 48 1.90 -5.98 -6.72
C CYS A 48 1.24 -4.62 -6.47
N LEU A 49 2.06 -3.68 -6.01
CA LEU A 49 1.73 -2.26 -5.93
C LEU A 49 2.60 -1.52 -6.93
N SER A 50 2.06 -0.45 -7.50
CA SER A 50 2.79 0.50 -8.33
C SER A 50 3.16 1.72 -7.48
N LEU A 51 4.42 2.11 -7.56
CA LEU A 51 4.97 3.31 -6.93
C LEU A 51 5.37 4.31 -8.01
N VAL A 52 4.97 5.57 -7.82
CA VAL A 52 5.36 6.69 -8.69
C VAL A 52 5.97 7.78 -7.82
N TRP A 53 7.24 8.08 -8.03
CA TRP A 53 7.94 9.16 -7.32
C TRP A 53 7.60 10.52 -7.93
N PRO A 54 7.71 11.62 -7.16
CA PRO A 54 7.59 12.96 -7.72
C PRO A 54 8.54 13.17 -8.90
N GLY A 55 8.01 13.66 -10.03
CA GLY A 55 8.77 13.88 -11.27
C GLY A 55 8.98 12.63 -12.13
N GLN A 56 8.54 11.45 -11.68
CA GLN A 56 8.56 10.23 -12.49
C GLN A 56 7.39 10.21 -13.49
N PRO A 57 7.61 9.80 -14.74
CA PRO A 57 6.53 9.59 -15.69
C PRO A 57 5.52 8.55 -15.19
N PRO A 58 4.20 8.83 -15.26
CA PRO A 58 3.17 7.95 -14.70
C PRO A 58 3.02 6.62 -15.46
N ASP A 59 3.51 6.55 -16.71
CA ASP A 59 3.52 5.35 -17.54
C ASP A 59 4.64 4.36 -17.17
N ARG A 60 5.53 4.71 -16.23
CA ARG A 60 6.68 3.89 -15.85
C ARG A 60 6.75 3.65 -14.34
N PRO A 61 5.73 3.10 -13.69
CA PRO A 61 5.76 2.88 -12.24
C PRO A 61 6.83 1.86 -11.84
N VAL A 62 7.33 2.01 -10.61
CA VAL A 62 8.12 0.96 -9.96
C VAL A 62 7.16 -0.07 -9.37
N LEU A 63 7.32 -1.34 -9.75
CA LEU A 63 6.51 -2.42 -9.22
C LEU A 63 7.16 -3.02 -7.99
N VAL A 64 6.40 -3.14 -6.91
CA VAL A 64 6.85 -3.78 -5.66
C VAL A 64 5.86 -4.83 -5.23
N SER A 65 6.36 -5.86 -4.54
CA SER A 65 5.49 -6.84 -3.90
C SER A 65 4.90 -6.26 -2.62
N ALA A 66 3.57 -6.30 -2.48
CA ALA A 66 2.85 -5.87 -1.29
C ALA A 66 3.29 -6.66 -0.04
N THR A 67 3.63 -7.94 -0.20
CA THR A 67 4.11 -8.80 0.91
C THR A 67 5.49 -8.39 1.44
N LYS A 68 6.25 -7.60 0.66
CA LYS A 68 7.51 -6.99 1.09
C LYS A 68 7.34 -5.53 1.51
N TYR A 69 6.54 -4.78 0.76
CA TYR A 69 6.37 -3.35 0.96
C TYR A 69 5.58 -3.02 2.25
N VAL A 70 4.47 -3.70 2.50
CA VAL A 70 3.62 -3.44 3.67
C VAL A 70 4.38 -3.64 4.99
N PRO A 71 5.14 -4.74 5.22
CA PRO A 71 5.90 -4.90 6.46
C PRO A 71 6.98 -3.82 6.66
N LEU A 72 7.58 -3.33 5.58
CA LEU A 72 8.52 -2.21 5.64
C LEU A 72 7.81 -0.93 6.10
N GLN A 73 6.64 -0.62 5.55
CA GLN A 73 5.87 0.57 5.96
C GLN A 73 5.35 0.46 7.40
N VAL A 74 4.98 -0.74 7.86
CA VAL A 74 4.64 -0.98 9.27
C VAL A 74 5.84 -0.69 10.17
N SER A 75 7.04 -1.13 9.78
CA SER A 75 8.27 -0.87 10.54
C SER A 75 8.56 0.63 10.65
N GLU A 76 8.34 1.40 9.59
CA GLU A 76 8.46 2.86 9.62
C GLU A 76 7.38 3.51 10.49
N ALA A 77 6.13 3.07 10.41
CA ALA A 77 5.05 3.58 11.26
C ALA A 77 5.34 3.36 12.76
N ILE A 78 5.90 2.20 13.12
CA ILE A 78 6.31 1.91 14.51
C ILE A 78 7.42 2.86 14.96
N LYS A 79 8.40 3.16 14.10
CA LYS A 79 9.47 4.14 14.41
C LYS A 79 8.91 5.56 14.62
N LEU A 80 7.78 5.87 13.98
CA LEU A 80 7.05 7.13 14.15
C LEU A 80 6.14 7.14 15.40
N GLY A 81 6.10 6.05 16.17
CA GLY A 81 5.34 5.96 17.42
C GLY A 81 3.98 5.29 17.32
N ALA A 82 3.63 4.69 16.18
CA ALA A 82 2.38 3.95 16.04
C ALA A 82 2.35 2.66 16.91
N PRO A 83 1.17 2.22 17.38
CA PRO A 83 1.05 1.08 18.29
C PRO A 83 1.49 -0.24 17.62
N ARG A 84 2.65 -0.76 18.06
CA ARG A 84 3.28 -1.94 17.45
C ARG A 84 2.39 -3.18 17.44
N ALA A 85 1.74 -3.50 18.54
CA ALA A 85 0.95 -4.73 18.66
C ALA A 85 -0.22 -4.72 17.67
N GLU A 86 -0.98 -3.63 17.63
CA GLU A 86 -2.12 -3.41 16.74
C GLU A 86 -1.70 -3.44 15.27
N LEU A 87 -0.60 -2.76 14.90
CA LEU A 87 -0.13 -2.75 13.51
C LEU A 87 0.35 -4.12 13.03
N LEU A 88 1.05 -4.88 13.89
CA LEU A 88 1.48 -6.23 13.53
C LEU A 88 0.28 -7.15 13.35
N GLU A 89 -0.76 -7.03 14.17
CA GLU A 89 -2.01 -7.77 14.00
C GLU A 89 -2.74 -7.39 12.71
N ALA A 90 -3.01 -6.11 12.50
CA ALA A 90 -3.69 -5.61 11.31
C ALA A 90 -2.94 -5.99 10.01
N SER A 91 -1.60 -5.97 10.03
CA SER A 91 -0.78 -6.40 8.90
C SER A 91 -0.86 -7.89 8.59
N ARG A 92 -1.21 -8.76 9.55
CA ARG A 92 -1.44 -10.19 9.28
C ARG A 92 -2.79 -10.41 8.62
N HIS A 93 -3.82 -9.73 9.10
CA HIS A 93 -5.18 -9.86 8.58
C HIS A 93 -5.29 -9.46 7.11
N ILE A 94 -4.57 -8.41 6.70
CA ILE A 94 -4.68 -7.90 5.33
C ILE A 94 -4.15 -8.88 4.27
N PHE A 95 -3.15 -9.70 4.60
CA PHE A 95 -2.67 -10.72 3.66
C PHE A 95 -3.70 -11.85 3.49
N GLY A 96 -4.48 -12.15 4.52
CA GLY A 96 -5.64 -13.04 4.42
C GLY A 96 -6.75 -12.44 3.56
N GLU A 97 -7.18 -11.21 3.86
CA GLU A 97 -8.24 -10.52 3.10
C GLU A 97 -7.90 -10.33 1.62
N ALA A 98 -6.64 -10.08 1.30
CA ALA A 98 -6.18 -9.92 -0.09
C ALA A 98 -6.05 -11.27 -0.84
N GLY A 99 -5.95 -12.39 -0.12
CA GLY A 99 -5.93 -13.73 -0.70
C GLY A 99 -7.33 -14.32 -0.95
N GLU A 100 -8.33 -13.91 -0.16
CA GLU A 100 -9.69 -14.47 -0.19
C GLU A 100 -10.65 -13.79 -1.18
N ARG A 101 -10.30 -12.63 -1.75
CA ARG A 101 -11.11 -11.96 -2.79
C ARG A 101 -10.87 -12.57 -4.17
N HIS A 102 -11.25 -13.82 -4.35
CA HIS A 102 -11.29 -14.51 -5.65
C HIS A 102 -12.60 -15.25 -5.85
#